data_AF-A0A1I3ESW2-F1
#
_entry.id   AF-A0A1I3ESW2-F1
#
_cell.length_a   1.000
_cell.length_b   1.000
_cell.length_c   1.000
_cell.angle_alpha   90.00
_cell.angle_beta   90.00
_cell.angle_gamma   90.00
#
_symmetry.space_group_name_H-M   'P 1'
#
loop_
_entity.id
_entity.type
_entity.pdbx_description
1 polymer ?
#
loop_
_entity_poly.entity_id
_entity_poly.type
_entity_poly.pdbx_seq_one_letter_code
_entity_poly.pdbx_strand_id
1 'polypeptide(L)'
;MKIAIVGVCASGKTTLVAGLRAAGYDAYNVAQEHSCIHNFWAKRQPDIVVMIDATMPAIRKRRQVFWDESRLVTQHKRLADARAHADLYIQTDSLTVKQVRDKVIAFIEAKEAGKSA
;
A
#
# COMPACT_ATOMS: atom_id res chain seq x y z
N MET A 1 1.24 12.93 11.18
CA MET A 1 0.24 12.02 10.59
C MET A 1 0.94 10.72 10.20
N LYS A 2 0.50 9.57 10.75
CA LYS A 2 1.06 8.24 10.50
C LYS A 2 0.37 7.58 9.30
N ILE A 3 1.16 7.17 8.31
CA ILE A 3 0.67 6.59 7.06
C ILE A 3 1.07 5.11 6.98
N ALA A 4 0.08 4.23 7.07
CA ALA A 4 0.26 2.79 6.85
C ALA A 4 0.20 2.48 5.35
N ILE A 5 1.25 1.82 4.82
CA ILE A 5 1.27 1.29 3.46
C ILE A 5 1.04 -0.23 3.52
N VAL A 6 -0.06 -0.68 2.91
CA VAL A 6 -0.50 -2.08 2.87
C VAL A 6 -0.64 -2.53 1.41
N GLY A 7 -0.62 -3.83 1.14
CA GLY A 7 -0.68 -4.32 -0.25
C GLY A 7 -0.04 -5.67 -0.48
N VAL A 8 -0.18 -6.22 -1.69
CA VAL A 8 0.41 -7.52 -2.05
C VAL A 8 1.94 -7.47 -2.13
N CYS A 9 2.60 -8.62 -2.13
CA CYS A 9 4.02 -8.73 -2.41
C CYS A 9 4.35 -8.12 -3.79
N ALA A 10 5.49 -7.46 -3.91
CA ALA A 10 5.97 -6.86 -5.17
C ALA A 10 5.07 -5.76 -5.80
N SER A 11 4.07 -5.26 -5.06
CA SER A 11 3.32 -4.06 -5.47
C SER A 11 4.12 -2.75 -5.35
N GLY A 12 5.25 -2.76 -4.62
CA GLY A 12 6.14 -1.60 -4.49
C GLY A 12 6.15 -0.93 -3.12
N LYS A 13 5.63 -1.57 -2.06
CA LYS A 13 5.46 -0.98 -0.72
C LYS A 13 6.73 -0.36 -0.15
N THR A 14 7.84 -1.10 -0.17
CA THR A 14 9.13 -0.63 0.36
C THR A 14 9.62 0.61 -0.38
N THR A 15 9.52 0.61 -1.71
CA THR A 15 9.92 1.75 -2.54
C THR A 15 9.04 2.97 -2.27
N LEU A 16 7.72 2.77 -2.13
CA LEU A 16 6.79 3.84 -1.80
C LEU A 16 7.07 4.43 -0.41
N VAL A 17 7.27 3.59 0.61
CA VAL A 17 7.61 4.04 1.97
C VAL A 17 8.90 4.85 1.97
N ALA A 18 9.94 4.39 1.27
CA ALA A 18 11.20 5.13 1.17
C ALA A 18 10.99 6.51 0.49
N GLY A 19 10.23 6.54 -0.61
CA GLY A 19 9.93 7.79 -1.32
C GLY A 19 9.10 8.78 -0.51
N LEU A 20 8.12 8.30 0.27
CA LEU A 20 7.31 9.13 1.16
C LEU A 20 8.12 9.69 2.32
N ARG A 21 8.97 8.86 2.95
CA ARG A 21 9.88 9.31 4.02
C ARG A 21 10.86 10.36 3.53
N ALA A 22 11.43 10.18 2.34
CA ALA A 22 12.30 11.18 1.72
C ALA A 22 11.59 12.52 1.44
N ALA A 23 10.26 12.49 1.26
CA ALA A 23 9.43 13.68 1.10
C ALA A 23 8.90 14.25 2.43
N GLY A 24 9.35 13.73 3.59
CA GLY A 24 8.99 14.25 4.91
C GLY A 24 7.78 13.61 5.58
N TYR A 25 7.20 12.56 4.99
CA TYR A 25 6.02 11.88 5.53
C TYR A 25 6.38 10.71 6.47
N ASP A 26 5.66 10.57 7.59
CA ASP A 26 5.78 9.41 8.50
C ASP A 26 5.03 8.20 7.94
N ALA A 27 5.63 7.55 6.93
CA ALA A 27 5.11 6.35 6.30
C ALA A 27 5.80 5.08 6.81
N TYR A 28 5.07 3.97 6.88
CA TYR A 28 5.63 2.66 7.22
C TYR A 28 4.95 1.52 6.48
N ASN A 29 5.68 0.42 6.27
CA ASN A 29 5.19 -0.77 5.63
C ASN A 29 4.44 -1.66 6.64
N VAL A 30 3.29 -2.18 6.24
CA VAL A 30 2.53 -3.20 6.96
C VAL A 30 2.54 -4.49 6.14
N ALA A 31 3.17 -5.53 6.68
CA ALA A 31 3.25 -6.86 6.07
C ALA A 31 1.96 -7.69 6.30
N GLN A 32 0.79 -7.08 6.09
CA GLN A 32 -0.53 -7.70 6.30
C GLN A 32 -0.73 -8.95 5.42
N GLU A 33 -0.19 -8.95 4.21
CA GLU A 33 -0.26 -10.06 3.26
C GLU A 33 0.43 -11.35 3.77
N HIS A 34 1.30 -11.21 4.78
CA HIS A 34 1.99 -12.30 5.46
C HIS A 34 1.44 -12.63 6.85
N SER A 35 0.45 -11.87 7.33
CA SER A 35 -0.12 -12.02 8.67
C SER A 35 -1.38 -12.88 8.68
N CYS A 36 -1.60 -13.61 9.76
CA CYS A 36 -2.87 -14.25 10.10
C CYS A 36 -3.79 -13.35 10.94
N ILE A 37 -3.28 -12.22 11.45
CA ILE A 37 -4.05 -11.24 12.21
C ILE A 37 -4.81 -10.36 11.23
N HIS A 38 -6.14 -10.44 11.28
CA HIS A 38 -7.05 -9.78 10.35
C HIS A 38 -6.80 -8.27 10.21
N ASN A 39 -6.75 -7.56 11.34
CA ASN A 39 -6.59 -6.10 11.43
C ASN A 39 -5.14 -5.69 11.76
N PHE A 40 -4.13 -6.42 11.27
CA PHE A 40 -2.73 -6.12 11.60
C PHE A 40 -2.31 -4.69 11.22
N TRP A 41 -2.89 -4.16 10.14
CA TRP A 41 -2.73 -2.76 9.72
C TRP A 41 -3.15 -1.73 10.78
N ALA A 42 -4.13 -2.06 11.62
CA ALA A 42 -4.66 -1.14 12.63
C ALA A 42 -3.82 -1.08 13.91
N LYS A 43 -2.88 -2.02 14.14
CA LYS A 43 -2.14 -2.13 15.41
C LYS A 43 -1.39 -0.87 15.84
N ARG A 44 -0.94 -0.06 14.89
CA ARG A 44 -0.21 1.19 15.16
C ARG A 44 -1.10 2.44 15.10
N GLN A 45 -2.42 2.24 14.95
CA GLN A 45 -3.43 3.29 14.86
C GLN A 45 -3.02 4.36 13.82
N PRO A 46 -2.93 3.99 12.52
CA PRO A 46 -2.58 4.94 11.48
C PRO A 46 -3.69 5.98 11.27
N ASP A 47 -3.30 7.20 10.89
CA ASP A 47 -4.23 8.27 10.48
C ASP A 47 -4.69 8.09 9.02
N ILE A 48 -3.85 7.43 8.21
CA ILE A 48 -4.11 7.10 6.80
C ILE A 48 -3.66 5.67 6.51
N VAL A 49 -4.51 4.92 5.81
CA VAL A 49 -4.22 3.60 5.25
C VAL A 49 -4.21 3.68 3.73
N VAL A 50 -3.04 3.51 3.13
CA VAL A 50 -2.90 3.40 1.67
C VAL A 50 -2.71 1.94 1.30
N MET A 51 -3.61 1.42 0.47
CA MET A 51 -3.47 0.10 -0.12
C MET A 51 -2.94 0.20 -1.55
N ILE A 52 -1.86 -0.51 -1.83
CA ILE A 52 -1.32 -0.65 -3.19
C ILE A 52 -1.39 -2.09 -3.66
N ASP A 53 -1.68 -2.28 -4.93
CA ASP A 53 -1.89 -3.60 -5.50
C ASP A 53 -1.16 -3.79 -6.84
N ALA A 54 -1.00 -5.04 -7.25
CA ALA A 54 -0.41 -5.40 -8.53
C ALA A 54 -0.93 -6.75 -9.02
N THR A 55 -1.17 -6.88 -10.33
CA THR A 55 -1.52 -8.17 -10.93
C THR A 55 -0.32 -9.11 -11.03
N MET A 56 -0.56 -10.41 -11.15
CA MET A 56 0.49 -11.40 -11.37
C MET A 56 1.41 -11.10 -12.56
N PRO A 57 0.91 -10.67 -13.74
CA PRO A 57 1.78 -10.24 -14.83
C PRO A 57 2.67 -9.05 -14.46
N ALA A 58 2.15 -8.05 -13.74
CA ALA A 58 2.95 -6.92 -13.27
C ALA A 58 4.01 -7.33 -12.25
N ILE A 59 3.66 -8.23 -11.32
CA ILE A 59 4.58 -8.78 -10.32
C ILE A 59 5.73 -9.53 -10.99
N ARG A 60 5.42 -10.43 -11.94
CA ARG A 60 6.43 -11.22 -12.67
C ARG A 60 7.38 -10.34 -13.49
N LYS A 61 6.91 -9.20 -14.01
CA LYS A 61 7.77 -8.21 -14.69
C LYS A 61 8.74 -7.51 -13.74
N ARG A 62 8.35 -7.29 -12.48
CA ARG A 62 9.14 -6.54 -11.49
C ARG A 62 10.13 -7.39 -10.72
N ARG A 63 9.77 -8.65 -10.45
CA ARG A 63 10.56 -9.55 -9.62
C ARG A 63 10.33 -10.98 -10.07
N GLN A 64 11.41 -11.76 -10.13
CA GLN A 64 11.30 -13.21 -10.26
C GLN A 64 10.61 -13.79 -9.02
N VAL A 65 9.45 -14.41 -9.24
CA VAL A 65 8.65 -15.08 -8.22
C VAL A 65 8.36 -16.50 -8.65
N PHE A 66 8.41 -17.44 -7.71
CA PHE A 66 8.18 -18.88 -7.95
C PHE A 66 6.76 -19.33 -7.56
N TRP A 67 5.90 -18.40 -7.14
CA TRP A 67 4.52 -18.65 -6.76
C TRP A 67 3.55 -18.16 -7.85
N ASP A 68 2.31 -18.63 -7.76
CA ASP A 68 1.28 -18.44 -8.78
C ASP A 68 0.09 -17.61 -8.27
N GLU A 69 -0.96 -17.54 -9.10
CA GLU A 69 -2.20 -16.81 -8.82
C GLU A 69 -2.83 -17.21 -7.48
N SER A 70 -2.73 -18.47 -7.06
CA SER A 70 -3.31 -18.95 -5.80
C SER A 70 -2.71 -18.22 -4.58
N ARG A 71 -1.41 -17.89 -4.66
CA ARG A 71 -0.72 -17.13 -3.61
C ARG A 71 -1.14 -15.67 -3.62
N LEU A 72 -1.42 -15.10 -4.78
CA LEU A 72 -1.95 -13.73 -4.89
C LEU A 72 -3.38 -13.64 -4.32
N VAL A 73 -4.24 -14.59 -4.67
CA VAL A 73 -5.60 -14.72 -4.10
C VAL A 73 -5.55 -14.83 -2.57
N THR A 74 -4.62 -15.62 -2.03
CA THR A 74 -4.43 -15.74 -0.58
C THR A 74 -4.03 -14.42 0.07
N GLN A 75 -3.15 -13.65 -0.58
CA GLN A 75 -2.77 -12.33 -0.09
C GLN A 75 -3.94 -11.35 -0.12
N HIS A 76 -4.75 -11.33 -1.18
CA HIS A 76 -5.96 -10.51 -1.22
C HIS A 76 -6.94 -10.86 -0.10
N LYS A 77 -7.13 -12.16 0.20
CA LYS A 77 -7.97 -12.58 1.34
C LYS A 77 -7.47 -12.01 2.67
N ARG A 78 -6.15 -12.03 2.90
CA ARG A 78 -5.53 -11.45 4.12
C ARG A 78 -5.58 -9.93 4.16
N LEU A 79 -5.60 -9.29 3.01
CA LEU A 79 -5.68 -7.84 2.86
C LEU A 79 -7.13 -7.32 2.81
N ALA A 80 -8.14 -8.18 2.81
CA ALA A 80 -9.53 -7.78 2.61
C ALA A 80 -9.99 -6.72 3.62
N ASP A 81 -9.62 -6.88 4.88
CA ASP A 81 -9.93 -5.93 5.95
C ASP A 81 -9.24 -4.57 5.74
N ALA A 82 -7.93 -4.60 5.46
CA ALA A 82 -7.17 -3.40 5.13
C ALA A 82 -7.72 -2.70 3.89
N ARG A 83 -8.22 -3.46 2.90
CA ARG A 83 -8.83 -2.93 1.68
C ARG A 83 -10.15 -2.24 1.95
N ALA A 84 -10.99 -2.81 2.81
CA ALA A 84 -12.27 -2.24 3.20
C ALA A 84 -12.12 -0.92 3.97
N HIS A 85 -11.01 -0.76 4.70
CA HIS A 85 -10.69 0.42 5.49
C HIS A 85 -9.63 1.33 4.86
N ALA A 86 -9.21 1.07 3.62
CA ALA A 86 -8.20 1.88 2.96
C ALA A 86 -8.79 3.26 2.62
N ASP A 87 -8.07 4.31 3.00
CA ASP A 87 -8.38 5.68 2.59
C ASP A 87 -8.08 5.89 1.10
N LEU A 88 -7.06 5.20 0.58
CA LEU A 88 -6.65 5.27 -0.81
C LEU A 88 -6.24 3.89 -1.32
N TYR A 89 -6.77 3.50 -2.47
CA TYR A 89 -6.36 2.31 -3.21
C TYR A 89 -5.68 2.69 -4.52
N ILE A 90 -4.53 2.07 -4.82
CA ILE A 90 -3.79 2.30 -6.07
C ILE A 90 -3.42 0.97 -6.72
N GLN A 91 -3.91 0.76 -7.94
CA GLN A 91 -3.37 -0.29 -8.81
C GLN A 91 -2.09 0.19 -9.48
N THR A 92 -0.98 -0.51 -9.24
CA THR A 92 0.35 0.00 -9.62
C THR A 92 0.82 -0.43 -11.00
N ASP A 93 0.12 -1.35 -11.67
CA ASP A 93 0.57 -2.06 -12.88
C ASP A 93 1.18 -1.17 -13.97
N SER A 94 0.52 -0.04 -14.27
CA SER A 94 0.91 0.91 -15.31
C SER A 94 1.57 2.19 -14.77
N LEU A 95 1.83 2.25 -13.48
CA LEU A 95 2.35 3.43 -12.82
C LEU A 95 3.84 3.29 -12.53
N THR A 96 4.57 4.35 -12.81
CA THR A 96 5.95 4.50 -12.34
C THR A 96 5.97 4.72 -10.82
N VAL A 97 7.11 4.42 -10.20
CA VAL A 97 7.34 4.70 -8.76
C VAL A 97 7.00 6.14 -8.39
N LYS A 98 7.43 7.10 -9.24
CA LYS A 98 7.13 8.52 -9.04
C LYS A 98 5.64 8.80 -9.07
N GLN A 99 4.90 8.27 -10.06
CA GLN A 99 3.45 8.48 -10.15
C GLN A 99 2.69 7.88 -8.97
N VAL A 100 3.09 6.70 -8.46
CA VAL A 100 2.46 6.12 -7.26
C VAL A 100 2.71 7.02 -6.05
N ARG A 101 3.95 7.47 -5.84
CA ARG A 101 4.29 8.39 -4.74
C ARG A 101 3.50 9.70 -4.83
N ASP A 102 3.52 10.34 -5.99
CA ASP A 102 2.89 11.66 -6.17
C ASP A 102 1.36 11.57 -5.99
N LYS A 103 0.73 10.46 -6.38
CA LYS A 103 -0.69 10.19 -6.08
C LYS A 103 -0.98 10.11 -4.58
N VAL A 104 -0.10 9.46 -3.81
CA VAL A 104 -0.27 9.36 -2.35
C VAL A 104 -0.08 10.72 -1.68
N ILE A 105 0.92 11.48 -2.12
CA ILE A 105 1.18 12.84 -1.62
C ILE A 105 -0.01 13.76 -1.89
N ALA A 106 -0.50 13.80 -3.13
CA ALA A 106 -1.66 14.62 -3.48
C ALA A 106 -2.92 14.26 -2.66
N PHE A 107 -3.11 12.97 -2.37
CA PHE A 107 -4.21 12.53 -1.50
C PHE A 107 -4.05 13.02 -0.05
N ILE A 108 -2.83 12.94 0.49
CA ILE A 108 -2.49 13.42 1.83
C ILE A 108 -2.78 14.92 1.93
N GLU A 109 -2.25 15.72 0.99
CA GLU A 109 -2.41 17.18 0.98
C GLU A 109 -3.89 17.58 0.90
N ALA A 110 -4.68 16.88 0.07
CA ALA A 110 -6.12 17.11 -0.01
C ALA A 110 -6.85 16.78 1.31
N LYS A 111 -6.46 15.70 2.00
CA LYS A 111 -7.03 15.32 3.30
C LYS A 111 -6.67 16.30 4.41
N GLU A 112 -5.48 16.91 4.36
CA GLU A 112 -5.04 17.93 5.31
C GLU A 112 -5.74 19.28 5.08
N ALA A 113 -5.90 19.69 3.80
CA ALA A 113 -6.64 20.90 3.45
C ALA A 113 -8.11 20.82 3.90
N GLY A 114 -8.76 19.66 3.72
CA GLY A 114 -10.15 19.44 4.15
C GLY A 114 -10.36 19.34 5.66
N LYS A 115 -9.30 19.13 6.46
CA LYS A 115 -9.36 19.15 7.94
C LYS A 115 -9.24 20.57 8.52
N SER A 116 -8.79 21.53 7.72
CA SER A 116 -8.58 22.92 8.13
C SER A 116 -9.79 23.81 7.85
N ALA A 117 -10.88 23.23 7.35
CA ALA A 117 -12.17 23.86 7.08
C ALA A 117 -13.22 23.33 8.06
#